data_AF-A0AAJ5YV41-F1
#
_entry.id   AF-A0AAJ5YV41-F1
#
_cell.length_a   1.000
_cell.length_b   1.000
_cell.length_c   1.000
_cell.angle_alpha   90.00
_cell.angle_beta   90.00
_cell.angle_gamma   90.00
#
_symmetry.space_group_name_H-M   'P 1'
#
loop_
_entity.id
_entity.type
_entity.pdbx_description
1 polymer ?
#
loop_
_entity_poly.entity_id
_entity_poly.type
_entity_poly.pdbx_seq_one_letter_code
_entity_poly.pdbx_strand_id
1 'polypeptide(L)'
;MNDTLRILAVSAAWRVVCLALLFVSAQLQQPFDTSGDIVQHTLAGNGNSAAWAPWASPFVRWDTVYFVAAAAHGYTHEQMLAFQPGIVGMIRLAGYLHPGSGWNPTVAVLVATALANLAAWLGPFLLFYLVRIWSGNDRVAFRAALLSVLAPASTTALSAPTPEPFYSLFCLLGYLALHSSPATRFRWKRPTAALCFAAATAFRANGLLLAGYLAWHAAWESKPASLTQFLLRLYGRMLDYVQVELSRHGVHHICP
;
A
#
# COMPACT_ATOMS: atom_id res chain seq x y z
N MET A 1 -18.26 -24.93 5.08
CA MET A 1 -17.59 -23.63 5.30
C MET A 1 -17.21 -23.04 3.95
N ASN A 2 -17.73 -21.87 3.59
CA ASN A 2 -17.40 -21.20 2.33
C ASN A 2 -15.89 -20.98 2.21
N ASP A 3 -15.31 -21.17 1.03
CA ASP A 3 -13.86 -21.03 0.80
C ASP A 3 -13.34 -19.64 1.21
N THR A 4 -14.16 -18.60 1.04
CA THR A 4 -13.90 -17.25 1.54
C THR A 4 -13.67 -17.21 3.06
N LEU A 5 -14.53 -17.87 3.85
CA LEU A 5 -14.40 -17.93 5.31
C LEU A 5 -13.16 -18.73 5.71
N ARG A 6 -12.83 -19.79 4.96
CA ARG A 6 -11.60 -20.56 5.17
C ARG A 6 -10.36 -19.70 4.99
N ILE A 7 -10.30 -18.92 3.91
CA ILE A 7 -9.16 -18.03 3.63
C ILE A 7 -9.02 -16.99 4.75
N LEU A 8 -10.11 -16.34 5.15
CA LEU A 8 -10.08 -15.33 6.21
C LEU A 8 -9.67 -15.95 7.56
N ALA A 9 -10.15 -17.14 7.89
CA ALA A 9 -9.79 -17.84 9.12
C ALA A 9 -8.31 -18.26 9.13
N VAL A 10 -7.82 -18.84 8.02
CA VAL A 10 -6.41 -19.23 7.90
C VAL A 10 -5.49 -18.01 7.92
N SER A 11 -5.88 -16.92 7.23
CA SER A 11 -5.17 -15.65 7.25
C SER A 11 -5.09 -15.07 8.67
N ALA A 12 -6.22 -15.04 9.41
CA ALA A 12 -6.26 -14.56 10.78
C ALA A 12 -5.40 -15.42 11.73
N ALA A 13 -5.54 -16.74 11.65
CA ALA A 13 -4.74 -17.68 12.44
C ALA A 13 -3.25 -17.48 12.17
N TRP A 14 -2.87 -17.32 10.91
CA TRP A 14 -1.48 -17.06 10.55
C TRP A 14 -0.97 -15.71 11.08
N ARG A 15 -1.79 -14.65 11.07
CA ARG A 15 -1.43 -13.37 11.71
C ARG A 15 -1.20 -13.50 13.21
N VAL A 16 -2.03 -14.27 13.91
CA VAL A 16 -1.84 -14.57 15.34
C VAL A 16 -0.51 -15.30 15.56
N VAL A 17 -0.19 -16.30 14.73
CA VAL A 17 1.10 -17.00 14.79
C VAL A 17 2.26 -16.03 14.56
N CYS A 18 2.17 -15.14 13.57
CA CYS A 18 3.22 -14.16 13.28
C CYS A 18 3.45 -13.19 14.45
N LEU A 19 2.37 -12.65 15.03
CA LEU A 19 2.44 -11.78 16.20
C LEU A 19 3.02 -12.53 17.41
N ALA A 20 2.57 -13.75 17.68
CA ALA A 20 3.09 -14.58 18.76
C ALA A 20 4.59 -14.85 18.58
N LEU A 21 5.03 -15.21 17.38
CA LEU A 21 6.43 -15.41 17.06
C LEU A 21 7.24 -14.12 17.22
N LEU A 22 6.70 -12.97 16.84
CA LEU A 22 7.35 -11.67 17.03
C LEU A 22 7.56 -11.37 18.51
N PHE A 23 6.52 -11.53 19.34
CA PHE A 23 6.62 -11.31 20.79
C PHE A 23 7.57 -12.31 21.45
N VAL A 24 7.48 -13.60 21.13
CA VAL A 24 8.40 -14.62 21.63
C VAL A 24 9.84 -14.29 21.23
N SER A 25 10.08 -13.93 19.97
CA SER A 25 11.42 -13.55 19.50
C SER A 25 11.93 -12.29 20.19
N ALA A 26 11.06 -11.31 20.47
CA ALA A 26 11.42 -10.10 21.21
C ALA A 26 11.82 -10.37 22.67
N GLN A 27 11.32 -11.46 23.27
CA GLN A 27 11.69 -11.88 24.63
C GLN A 27 12.93 -12.77 24.66
N LEU A 28 13.09 -13.66 23.65
CA LEU A 28 14.19 -14.62 23.60
C LEU A 28 15.48 -14.01 23.06
N GLN A 29 15.38 -13.04 22.16
CA GLN A 29 16.53 -12.39 21.53
C GLN A 29 16.63 -10.96 22.01
N GLN A 30 17.77 -10.62 22.60
CA GLN A 30 18.16 -9.23 22.77
C GLN A 30 18.08 -8.53 21.40
N PRO A 31 17.48 -7.33 21.31
CA PRO A 31 17.50 -6.55 20.10
C PRO A 31 18.95 -6.42 19.62
N PHE A 32 19.21 -6.79 18.36
CA PHE A 32 20.54 -6.66 17.77
C PHE A 32 21.02 -5.19 17.80
N ASP A 33 20.07 -4.24 17.76
CA ASP A 33 20.32 -2.81 17.92
C ASP A 33 19.26 -2.20 18.85
N THR A 34 19.69 -1.28 19.73
CA THR A 34 18.87 -0.55 20.72
C THR A 34 17.95 0.51 20.09
N SER A 35 17.83 0.53 18.76
CA SER A 35 17.15 1.59 18.02
C SER A 35 15.67 1.77 18.39
N GLY A 36 14.95 0.70 18.75
CA GLY A 36 13.57 0.81 19.28
C GLY A 36 13.48 1.55 20.61
N ASP A 37 14.48 1.39 21.48
CA ASP A 37 14.55 2.07 22.77
C ASP A 37 15.10 3.51 22.62
N ILE A 38 16.03 3.72 21.69
CA ILE A 38 16.53 5.07 21.32
C ILE A 38 15.38 5.93 20.77
N VAL A 39 14.49 5.34 19.97
CA VAL A 39 13.27 6.04 19.48
C VAL A 39 12.42 6.47 20.66
N GLN A 40 12.25 5.66 21.70
CA GLN A 40 11.55 6.08 22.91
C GLN A 40 12.19 7.32 23.53
N HIS A 41 13.52 7.31 23.72
CA HIS A 41 14.24 8.39 24.37
C HIS A 41 14.29 9.69 23.56
N THR A 42 14.35 9.60 22.23
CA THR A 42 14.34 10.77 21.33
C THR A 42 12.95 11.38 21.17
N LEU A 43 11.89 10.56 21.27
CA LEU A 43 10.50 11.02 21.28
C LEU A 43 10.04 11.51 22.66
N ALA A 44 10.75 11.13 23.72
CA ALA A 44 10.39 11.44 25.11
C ALA A 44 10.77 12.86 25.53
N GLY A 45 10.04 13.83 24.99
CA GLY A 45 9.73 15.06 25.73
C GLY A 45 8.47 14.93 26.61
N ASN A 46 7.62 13.91 26.38
CA ASN A 46 6.27 13.80 26.97
C ASN A 46 5.70 12.37 27.15
N GLY A 47 6.49 11.29 27.21
CA GLY A 47 5.88 9.96 27.19
C GLY A 47 6.74 8.75 27.50
N ASN A 48 7.27 8.65 28.73
CA ASN A 48 7.64 7.35 29.29
C ASN A 48 6.35 6.59 29.66
N SER A 49 5.60 6.12 28.66
CA SER A 49 4.47 5.24 28.93
C SER A 49 5.03 3.87 29.33
N ALA A 50 4.64 3.35 30.50
CA ALA A 50 4.99 2.00 30.95
C ALA A 50 4.60 0.90 29.93
N ALA A 51 3.73 1.24 28.97
CA ALA A 51 3.29 0.37 27.89
C ALA A 51 4.25 0.29 26.69
N TRP A 52 5.23 1.19 26.53
CA TRP A 52 6.08 1.20 25.33
C TRP A 52 6.95 -0.06 25.22
N ALA A 53 7.78 -0.32 26.23
CA ALA A 53 8.72 -1.43 26.21
C ALA A 53 8.04 -2.80 25.99
N PRO A 54 6.96 -3.16 26.71
CA PRO A 54 6.32 -4.47 26.51
C PRO A 54 5.47 -4.56 25.23
N TRP A 55 4.86 -3.47 24.76
CA TRP A 55 3.81 -3.55 23.73
C TRP A 55 4.14 -2.83 22.42
N ALA A 56 4.89 -1.74 22.42
CA ALA A 56 5.18 -0.98 21.20
C ALA A 56 6.58 -1.26 20.64
N SER A 57 7.60 -1.33 21.50
CA SER A 57 9.00 -1.57 21.12
C SER A 57 9.19 -2.82 20.23
N PRO A 58 8.50 -3.97 20.46
CA PRO A 58 8.64 -5.14 19.60
C PRO A 58 8.30 -4.89 18.12
N PHE A 59 7.44 -3.93 17.82
CA PHE A 59 7.01 -3.55 16.47
C PHE A 59 7.89 -2.49 15.81
N VAL A 60 8.74 -1.80 16.58
CA VAL A 60 9.64 -0.76 16.08
C VAL A 60 10.97 -1.39 15.70
N ARG A 61 11.01 -2.00 14.51
CA ARG A 61 12.20 -2.67 13.97
C ARG A 61 12.48 -2.22 12.55
N TRP A 62 13.76 -2.23 12.14
CA TRP A 62 14.18 -1.87 10.78
C TRP A 62 13.68 -0.48 10.37
N ASP A 63 13.13 -0.36 9.17
CA ASP A 63 12.67 0.91 8.60
C ASP A 63 11.57 1.59 9.42
N THR A 64 10.85 0.84 10.26
CA THR A 64 9.83 1.41 11.16
C THR A 64 10.42 2.46 12.11
N VAL A 65 11.68 2.33 12.52
CA VAL A 65 12.37 3.35 13.33
C VAL A 65 12.32 4.71 12.63
N TYR A 66 12.61 4.74 11.33
CA TYR A 66 12.57 5.96 10.53
C TYR A 66 11.14 6.44 10.29
N PHE A 67 10.19 5.53 10.05
CA PHE A 67 8.78 5.92 9.86
C PHE A 67 8.18 6.58 11.09
N VAL A 68 8.47 6.07 12.29
CA VAL A 68 7.99 6.63 13.56
C VAL A 68 8.67 7.97 13.84
N ALA A 69 9.99 8.07 13.64
CA ALA A 69 10.70 9.34 13.79
C ALA A 69 10.18 10.42 12.82
N ALA A 70 9.96 10.06 11.54
CA ALA A 70 9.38 10.95 10.54
C ALA A 70 7.92 11.33 10.86
N ALA A 71 7.16 10.43 11.50
CA ALA A 71 5.80 10.72 11.93
C ALA A 71 5.77 11.75 13.07
N ALA A 72 6.75 11.74 13.96
CA ALA A 72 6.86 12.70 15.05
C ALA A 72 7.43 14.05 14.60
N HIS A 73 8.59 14.03 13.92
CA HIS A 73 9.39 15.23 13.66
C HIS A 73 9.39 15.68 12.19
N GLY A 74 8.78 14.90 11.30
CA GLY A 74 8.92 15.10 9.85
C GLY A 74 10.22 14.53 9.31
N TYR A 75 10.48 14.76 8.03
CA TYR A 75 11.68 14.29 7.36
C TYR A 75 12.87 15.18 7.75
N THR A 76 13.66 14.75 8.73
CA THR A 76 14.78 15.52 9.28
C THR A 76 16.10 15.24 8.57
N HIS A 77 16.23 14.08 7.92
CA HIS A 77 17.46 13.65 7.26
C HIS A 77 17.22 13.28 5.80
N GLU A 78 18.26 13.48 4.98
CA GLU A 78 18.20 13.27 3.52
C GLU A 78 17.82 11.83 3.15
N GLN A 79 18.34 10.83 3.84
CA GLN A 79 18.01 9.42 3.58
C GLN A 79 16.51 9.11 3.78
N MET A 80 15.81 9.90 4.60
CA MET A 80 14.39 9.69 4.82
C MET A 80 13.55 10.09 3.59
N LEU A 81 14.08 10.89 2.66
CA LEU A 81 13.38 11.26 1.42
C LEU A 81 13.08 10.06 0.52
N ALA A 82 13.76 8.93 0.71
CA ALA A 82 13.45 7.68 0.02
C ALA A 82 12.10 7.09 0.46
N PHE A 83 11.62 7.41 1.65
CA PHE A 83 10.37 6.89 2.19
C PHE A 83 9.17 7.72 1.74
N GLN A 84 8.11 7.04 1.31
CA GLN A 84 6.90 7.69 0.84
C GLN A 84 6.03 8.19 2.00
N PRO A 85 5.26 9.28 1.82
CA PRO A 85 4.55 9.95 2.91
C PRO A 85 3.35 9.18 3.47
N GLY A 86 2.84 8.16 2.78
CA GLY A 86 1.63 7.44 3.18
C GLY A 86 1.77 6.73 4.52
N ILE A 87 2.84 5.94 4.72
CA ILE A 87 3.08 5.25 6.00
C ILE A 87 3.34 6.23 7.13
N VAL A 88 4.15 7.27 6.86
CA VAL A 88 4.49 8.33 7.83
C VAL A 88 3.25 9.11 8.27
N GLY A 89 2.43 9.53 7.31
CA GLY A 89 1.18 10.23 7.56
C GLY A 89 0.19 9.38 8.35
N MET A 90 0.09 8.08 8.03
CA MET A 90 -0.78 7.16 8.76
C MET A 90 -0.33 6.96 10.21
N ILE A 91 0.97 6.75 10.46
CA ILE A 91 1.52 6.63 11.83
C ILE A 91 1.30 7.95 12.59
N ARG A 92 1.50 9.09 11.92
CA ARG A 92 1.27 10.41 12.52
C ARG A 92 -0.18 10.56 12.98
N LEU A 93 -1.14 10.28 12.08
CA LEU A 93 -2.57 10.33 12.41
C LEU A 93 -2.93 9.35 13.54
N ALA A 94 -2.38 8.14 13.49
CA ALA A 94 -2.58 7.12 14.53
C ALA A 94 -2.19 7.62 15.92
N GLY A 95 -1.11 8.39 16.06
CA GLY A 95 -0.67 8.92 17.35
C GLY A 95 -1.56 10.01 17.96
N TYR A 96 -2.54 10.52 17.22
CA TYR A 96 -3.57 11.41 17.74
C TYR A 96 -4.89 10.69 18.08
N LEU A 97 -4.99 9.37 17.86
CA LEU A 97 -6.18 8.57 18.16
C LEU A 97 -6.24 8.18 19.65
N HIS A 98 -6.14 9.16 20.54
CA HIS A 98 -6.32 8.97 21.98
C HIS A 98 -6.95 10.24 22.61
N PRO A 99 -7.58 10.13 23.79
CA PRO A 99 -8.28 11.25 24.41
C PRO A 99 -7.37 12.38 24.95
N GLY A 100 -6.06 12.15 25.02
CA GLY A 100 -5.11 13.12 25.59
C GLY A 100 -4.74 14.23 24.62
N SER A 101 -4.13 15.30 25.14
CA SER A 101 -3.53 16.35 24.32
C SER A 101 -2.14 15.91 23.83
N GLY A 102 -1.86 16.15 22.54
CA GLY A 102 -0.56 15.88 21.93
C GLY A 102 -0.45 14.51 21.26
N TRP A 103 0.69 14.30 20.59
CA TRP A 103 0.97 13.08 19.84
C TRP A 103 1.58 12.01 20.74
N ASN A 104 1.02 10.80 20.73
CA ASN A 104 1.48 9.69 21.55
C ASN A 104 2.16 8.60 20.69
N PRO A 105 3.45 8.33 20.90
CA PRO A 105 4.20 7.37 20.08
C PRO A 105 3.72 5.92 20.27
N THR A 106 3.35 5.53 21.49
CA THR A 106 2.85 4.19 21.80
C THR A 106 1.55 3.92 21.06
N VAL A 107 0.61 4.88 21.11
CA VAL A 107 -0.66 4.78 20.38
C VAL A 107 -0.42 4.76 18.87
N ALA A 108 0.48 5.61 18.37
CA ALA A 108 0.84 5.67 16.95
C ALA A 108 1.28 4.31 16.42
N VAL A 109 2.23 3.66 17.11
CA VAL A 109 2.77 2.36 16.73
C VAL A 109 1.70 1.29 16.82
N LEU A 110 0.98 1.19 17.93
CA LEU A 110 -0.02 0.12 18.14
C LEU A 110 -1.16 0.19 17.13
N VAL A 111 -1.70 1.38 16.87
CA VAL A 111 -2.81 1.54 15.93
C VAL A 111 -2.34 1.33 14.49
N ALA A 112 -1.18 1.88 14.09
CA ALA A 112 -0.64 1.64 12.76
C ALA A 112 -0.32 0.15 12.52
N THR A 113 0.17 -0.54 13.56
CA THR A 113 0.42 -1.98 13.55
C THR A 113 -0.88 -2.77 13.37
N ALA A 114 -1.94 -2.41 14.10
CA ALA A 114 -3.24 -3.05 13.96
C ALA A 114 -3.80 -2.87 12.54
N LEU A 115 -3.69 -1.66 11.97
CA LEU A 115 -4.09 -1.37 10.59
C LEU A 115 -3.26 -2.16 9.57
N ALA A 116 -1.96 -2.29 9.78
CA ALA A 116 -1.06 -3.05 8.90
C ALA A 116 -1.44 -4.53 8.88
N ASN A 117 -1.69 -5.11 10.06
CA ASN A 117 -2.14 -6.51 10.19
C ASN A 117 -3.55 -6.71 9.62
N LEU A 118 -4.45 -5.71 9.72
CA LEU A 118 -5.76 -5.75 9.08
C LEU A 118 -5.63 -5.76 7.55
N ALA A 119 -4.77 -4.90 6.98
CA ALA A 119 -4.50 -4.87 5.54
C ALA A 119 -3.90 -6.20 5.06
N ALA A 120 -2.93 -6.74 5.80
CA ALA A 120 -2.32 -8.05 5.51
C ALA A 120 -3.33 -9.20 5.62
N TRP A 121 -4.27 -9.13 6.58
CA TRP A 121 -5.33 -10.12 6.75
C TRP A 121 -6.29 -10.15 5.55
N LEU A 122 -6.65 -8.97 5.03
CA LEU A 122 -7.56 -8.81 3.88
C LEU A 122 -6.91 -9.12 2.52
N GLY A 123 -5.58 -9.01 2.40
CA GLY A 123 -4.86 -9.23 1.14
C GLY A 123 -5.20 -10.56 0.44
N PRO A 124 -5.03 -11.72 1.11
CA PRO A 124 -5.36 -13.03 0.53
C PRO A 124 -6.82 -13.17 0.07
N PHE A 125 -7.75 -12.53 0.80
CA PHE A 125 -9.16 -12.48 0.41
C PHE A 125 -9.35 -11.72 -0.89
N LEU A 126 -8.74 -10.54 -1.05
CA LEU A 126 -8.84 -9.78 -2.30
C LEU A 126 -8.17 -10.50 -3.46
N LEU A 127 -7.02 -11.14 -3.21
CA LEU A 127 -6.31 -11.96 -4.20
C LEU A 127 -7.18 -13.12 -4.69
N PHE A 128 -7.93 -13.78 -3.80
CA PHE A 128 -8.86 -14.84 -4.17
C PHE A 128 -9.89 -14.37 -5.20
N TYR A 129 -10.55 -13.23 -4.97
CA TYR A 129 -11.52 -12.69 -5.93
C TYR A 129 -10.87 -12.30 -7.25
N LEU A 130 -9.67 -11.70 -7.20
CA LEU A 130 -8.96 -11.29 -8.41
C LEU A 130 -8.57 -12.50 -9.27
N VAL A 131 -7.98 -13.54 -8.66
CA VAL A 131 -7.59 -14.77 -9.37
C VAL A 131 -8.82 -15.54 -9.83
N ARG A 132 -9.92 -15.53 -9.09
CA ARG A 132 -11.19 -16.12 -9.53
C ARG A 132 -11.71 -15.44 -10.80
N ILE A 133 -11.71 -14.11 -10.85
CA ILE A 133 -12.13 -13.35 -12.05
C ILE A 133 -11.23 -13.69 -13.24
N TRP A 134 -9.92 -13.74 -13.02
CA TRP A 134 -8.94 -13.95 -14.08
C TRP A 134 -8.92 -15.40 -14.61
N SER A 135 -8.91 -16.39 -13.71
CA SER A 135 -8.76 -17.81 -14.08
C SER A 135 -10.09 -18.51 -14.37
N GLY A 136 -11.22 -17.97 -13.91
CA GLY A 136 -12.51 -18.64 -13.93
C GLY A 136 -12.57 -19.93 -13.09
N ASN A 137 -11.54 -20.22 -12.29
CA ASN A 137 -11.40 -21.48 -11.56
C ASN A 137 -11.18 -21.24 -10.05
N ASP A 138 -12.22 -21.59 -9.28
CA ASP A 138 -12.23 -21.44 -7.83
C ASP A 138 -11.12 -22.22 -7.12
N ARG A 139 -10.72 -23.39 -7.64
CA ARG A 139 -9.65 -24.20 -7.03
C ARG A 139 -8.29 -23.53 -7.17
N VAL A 140 -8.02 -22.90 -8.31
CA VAL A 140 -6.78 -22.16 -8.57
C VAL A 140 -6.75 -20.91 -7.69
N ALA A 141 -7.85 -20.16 -7.66
CA ALA A 141 -7.98 -18.98 -6.81
C ALA A 141 -7.78 -19.30 -5.33
N PHE A 142 -8.39 -20.37 -4.84
CA PHE A 142 -8.28 -20.80 -3.45
C PHE A 142 -6.83 -21.16 -3.09
N ARG A 143 -6.17 -21.96 -3.93
CA ARG A 143 -4.76 -22.35 -3.71
C ARG A 143 -3.82 -21.14 -3.74
N ALA A 144 -4.00 -20.22 -4.69
CA ALA A 144 -3.21 -18.99 -4.77
C ALA A 144 -3.36 -18.14 -3.50
N ALA A 145 -4.58 -17.99 -2.99
CA ALA A 145 -4.83 -17.27 -1.75
C ALA A 145 -4.18 -17.95 -0.54
N LEU A 146 -4.30 -19.28 -0.40
CA LEU A 146 -3.63 -20.00 0.70
C LEU A 146 -2.10 -19.89 0.63
N LEU A 147 -1.51 -20.03 -0.56
CA LEU A 147 -0.06 -19.86 -0.74
C LEU A 147 0.39 -18.44 -0.40
N SER A 148 -0.42 -17.42 -0.71
CA SER A 148 -0.11 -16.04 -0.35
C SER A 148 -0.11 -15.80 1.17
N VAL A 149 -0.95 -16.51 1.93
CA VAL A 149 -0.93 -16.45 3.41
C VAL A 149 0.41 -16.95 3.93
N LEU A 150 0.91 -18.06 3.40
CA LEU A 150 2.11 -18.74 3.86
C LEU A 150 3.42 -18.18 3.27
N ALA A 151 3.35 -17.12 2.45
CA ALA A 151 4.54 -16.54 1.84
C ALA A 151 5.53 -16.08 2.94
N PRO A 152 6.81 -16.51 2.91
CA PRO A 152 7.76 -16.33 4.01
C PRO A 152 8.08 -14.86 4.33
N ALA A 153 7.85 -13.94 3.38
CA ALA A 153 7.98 -12.50 3.61
C ALA A 153 7.01 -11.93 4.67
N SER A 154 6.06 -12.75 5.16
CA SER A 154 4.89 -12.28 5.92
C SER A 154 5.04 -12.25 7.44
N THR A 155 6.07 -12.85 8.03
CA THR A 155 6.02 -13.16 9.47
C THR A 155 6.47 -12.01 10.36
N THR A 156 7.53 -11.27 10.00
CA THR A 156 8.07 -10.18 10.83
C THR A 156 7.93 -8.81 10.19
N ALA A 157 8.17 -8.69 8.88
CA ALA A 157 8.09 -7.42 8.15
C ALA A 157 6.65 -6.90 7.98
N LEU A 158 5.64 -7.78 7.83
CA LEU A 158 4.23 -7.36 7.68
C LEU A 158 3.48 -7.20 9.01
N SER A 159 4.08 -7.64 10.12
CA SER A 159 3.45 -7.52 11.45
C SER A 159 3.81 -6.22 12.16
N ALA A 160 4.81 -5.48 11.67
CA ALA A 160 5.18 -4.13 12.10
C ALA A 160 4.41 -3.06 11.27
N PRO A 161 4.39 -1.79 11.68
CA PRO A 161 3.76 -0.71 10.92
C PRO A 161 4.66 -0.34 9.74
N THR A 162 4.50 -1.10 8.66
CA THR A 162 5.29 -1.01 7.44
C THR A 162 4.39 -0.68 6.24
N PRO A 163 4.94 -0.12 5.14
CA PRO A 163 4.12 0.29 4.00
C PRO A 163 3.59 -0.87 3.15
N GLU A 164 4.19 -2.04 3.19
CA GLU A 164 3.92 -3.16 2.27
C GLU A 164 2.49 -3.72 2.36
N PRO A 165 1.89 -3.93 3.56
CA PRO A 165 0.50 -4.38 3.65
C PRO A 165 -0.47 -3.42 2.99
N PHE A 166 -0.28 -2.12 3.18
CA PHE A 166 -1.12 -1.08 2.57
C PHE A 166 -0.90 -0.98 1.08
N TYR A 167 0.36 -1.00 0.64
CA TYR A 167 0.70 -1.06 -0.77
C TYR A 167 0.00 -2.23 -1.46
N SER A 168 0.13 -3.44 -0.92
CA SER A 168 -0.51 -4.64 -1.47
C SER A 168 -2.04 -4.53 -1.49
N LEU A 169 -2.64 -4.06 -0.39
CA LEU A 169 -4.08 -3.83 -0.28
C LEU A 169 -4.59 -2.90 -1.39
N PHE A 170 -3.98 -1.72 -1.54
CA PHE A 170 -4.39 -0.74 -2.53
C PHE A 170 -4.12 -1.20 -3.97
N CYS A 171 -3.04 -1.95 -4.22
CA CYS A 171 -2.81 -2.61 -5.51
C CYS A 171 -3.95 -3.58 -5.84
N LEU A 172 -4.29 -4.50 -4.93
CA LEU A 172 -5.35 -5.49 -5.14
C LEU A 172 -6.72 -4.85 -5.32
N LEU A 173 -7.04 -3.81 -4.53
CA LEU A 173 -8.27 -3.03 -4.69
C LEU A 173 -8.33 -2.34 -6.06
N GLY A 174 -7.22 -1.76 -6.52
CA GLY A 174 -7.15 -1.13 -7.84
C GLY A 174 -7.35 -2.14 -8.98
N TYR A 175 -6.75 -3.32 -8.89
CA TYR A 175 -6.96 -4.38 -9.86
C TYR A 175 -8.40 -4.90 -9.86
N LEU A 176 -9.00 -5.09 -8.68
CA LEU A 176 -10.41 -5.47 -8.56
C LEU A 176 -11.32 -4.38 -9.13
N ALA A 177 -11.04 -3.10 -8.91
CA ALA A 177 -11.82 -2.00 -9.45
C ALA A 177 -11.82 -1.99 -11.00
N LEU A 178 -10.68 -2.31 -11.63
CA LEU A 178 -10.59 -2.46 -13.08
C LEU A 178 -11.42 -3.64 -13.61
N HIS A 179 -11.31 -4.80 -12.97
CA HIS A 179 -11.87 -6.06 -13.47
C HIS A 179 -13.25 -6.41 -12.89
N SER A 180 -13.81 -5.60 -12.00
CA SER A 180 -15.15 -5.81 -11.44
C SER A 180 -16.23 -5.76 -12.53
N SER A 181 -17.31 -6.51 -12.30
CA SER A 181 -18.41 -6.76 -13.25
C SER A 181 -19.00 -5.49 -13.91
N PRO A 182 -19.61 -5.55 -15.11
CA PRO A 182 -20.14 -4.39 -15.86
C PRO A 182 -21.19 -3.53 -15.14
N ALA A 183 -21.74 -4.01 -14.02
CA ALA A 183 -22.78 -3.32 -13.25
C ALA A 183 -22.29 -2.00 -12.63
N THR A 184 -21.00 -1.87 -12.32
CA THR A 184 -20.41 -0.55 -12.01
C THR A 184 -20.26 0.22 -13.32
N ARG A 185 -21.04 1.32 -13.46
CA ARG A 185 -21.02 2.20 -14.63
C ARG A 185 -19.59 2.38 -15.13
N PHE A 186 -19.32 1.91 -16.35
CA PHE A 186 -18.00 1.88 -17.01
C PHE A 186 -17.14 3.14 -16.78
N ARG A 187 -17.78 4.30 -16.61
CA ARG A 187 -17.17 5.60 -16.30
C ARG A 187 -16.36 5.65 -15.01
N TRP A 188 -16.66 4.84 -13.98
CA TRP A 188 -16.01 4.93 -12.67
C TRP A 188 -14.90 3.91 -12.42
N LYS A 189 -14.73 2.89 -13.27
CA LYS A 189 -13.72 1.83 -13.06
C LYS A 189 -12.28 2.35 -13.08
N ARG A 190 -11.95 3.16 -14.10
CA ARG A 190 -10.61 3.76 -14.25
C ARG A 190 -10.28 4.79 -13.17
N PRO A 191 -11.14 5.76 -12.83
CA PRO A 191 -10.82 6.71 -11.78
C PRO A 191 -10.73 6.05 -10.41
N THR A 192 -11.59 5.07 -10.09
CA THR A 192 -11.47 4.33 -8.82
C THR A 192 -10.18 3.54 -8.73
N ALA A 193 -9.80 2.82 -9.80
CA ALA A 193 -8.52 2.14 -9.86
C ALA A 193 -7.32 3.10 -9.78
N ALA A 194 -7.40 4.26 -10.44
CA ALA A 194 -6.36 5.29 -10.39
C ALA A 194 -6.20 5.86 -8.97
N LEU A 195 -7.29 6.09 -8.25
CA LEU A 195 -7.23 6.51 -6.84
C LEU A 195 -6.59 5.43 -5.96
N CYS A 196 -6.95 4.16 -6.15
CA CYS A 196 -6.31 3.05 -5.44
C CYS A 196 -4.81 2.96 -5.76
N PHE A 197 -4.40 3.07 -7.02
CA PHE A 197 -2.98 3.02 -7.40
C PHE A 197 -2.19 4.26 -6.94
N ALA A 198 -2.83 5.44 -6.92
CA ALA A 198 -2.24 6.64 -6.33
C ALA A 198 -2.02 6.45 -4.81
N ALA A 199 -3.01 5.89 -4.11
CA ALA A 199 -2.87 5.53 -2.71
C ALA A 199 -1.74 4.51 -2.50
N ALA A 200 -1.64 3.47 -3.35
CA ALA A 200 -0.52 2.53 -3.30
C ALA A 200 0.84 3.24 -3.48
N THR A 201 0.93 4.16 -4.45
CA THR A 201 2.14 4.97 -4.69
C THR A 201 2.55 5.79 -3.47
N ALA A 202 1.59 6.32 -2.72
CA ALA A 202 1.85 7.04 -1.48
C ALA A 202 2.46 6.15 -0.38
N PHE A 203 2.30 4.82 -0.42
CA PHE A 203 2.98 3.91 0.51
C PHE A 203 4.33 3.42 -0.03
N ARG A 204 4.45 3.20 -1.35
CA ARG A 204 5.73 2.82 -1.98
C ARG A 204 5.87 3.44 -3.37
N ALA A 205 7.05 3.99 -3.67
CA ALA A 205 7.34 4.64 -4.95
C ALA A 205 7.14 3.70 -6.16
N ASN A 206 7.34 2.39 -5.96
CA ASN A 206 7.07 1.35 -6.97
C ASN A 206 5.62 1.38 -7.49
N GLY A 207 4.68 1.98 -6.75
CA GLY A 207 3.30 2.18 -7.19
C GLY A 207 3.17 3.03 -8.46
N LEU A 208 4.16 3.86 -8.79
CA LEU A 208 4.17 4.64 -10.03
C LEU A 208 4.05 3.74 -11.28
N LEU A 209 4.63 2.53 -11.22
CA LEU A 209 4.55 1.55 -12.30
C LEU A 209 3.12 1.04 -12.56
N LEU A 210 2.22 1.18 -11.58
CA LEU A 210 0.81 0.80 -11.72
C LEU A 210 0.06 1.70 -12.71
N ALA A 211 0.56 2.90 -12.98
CA ALA A 211 0.04 3.75 -14.06
C ALA A 211 0.13 3.06 -15.44
N GLY A 212 1.12 2.18 -15.62
CA GLY A 212 1.25 1.35 -16.81
C GLY A 212 0.04 0.43 -17.02
N TYR A 213 -0.54 -0.13 -15.95
CA TYR A 213 -1.75 -0.94 -16.05
C TYR A 213 -2.97 -0.12 -16.45
N LEU A 214 -3.09 1.13 -15.98
CA LEU A 214 -4.16 2.04 -16.41
C LEU A 214 -4.01 2.40 -17.89
N ALA A 215 -2.78 2.69 -18.34
CA ALA A 215 -2.47 2.97 -19.72
C ALA A 215 -2.79 1.75 -20.61
N TRP A 216 -2.40 0.55 -20.19
CA TRP A 216 -2.71 -0.71 -20.86
C TRP A 216 -4.22 -0.96 -20.96
N HIS A 217 -4.96 -0.86 -19.84
CA HIS A 217 -6.41 -1.03 -19.83
C HIS A 217 -7.10 0.05 -20.69
N ALA A 218 -6.56 1.26 -20.79
CA ALA A 218 -7.08 2.29 -21.67
C ALA A 218 -6.80 2.00 -23.16
N ALA A 219 -5.60 1.53 -23.48
CA ALA A 219 -5.13 1.32 -24.85
C ALA A 219 -5.57 -0.01 -25.48
N TRP A 220 -5.56 -1.10 -24.70
CA TRP A 220 -5.71 -2.48 -25.21
C TRP A 220 -7.08 -3.10 -24.91
N GLU A 221 -7.64 -2.84 -23.72
CA GLU A 221 -8.91 -3.46 -23.31
C GLU A 221 -10.15 -2.73 -23.86
N SER A 222 -10.01 -1.44 -24.17
CA SER A 222 -10.94 -0.77 -25.08
C SER A 222 -10.59 -1.24 -26.49
N LYS A 223 -11.12 -2.39 -26.96
CA LYS A 223 -10.93 -2.87 -28.34
C LYS A 223 -11.02 -1.68 -29.31
N PRO A 224 -9.91 -1.16 -29.89
CA PRO A 224 -10.06 -0.25 -31.00
C PRO A 224 -10.65 -1.08 -32.13
N ALA A 225 -11.71 -0.58 -32.77
CA ALA A 225 -12.40 -1.35 -33.81
C ALA A 225 -11.48 -1.67 -35.01
N SER A 226 -10.35 -0.96 -35.14
CA SER A 226 -9.26 -1.30 -36.06
C SER A 226 -7.92 -0.68 -35.63
N LEU A 227 -6.82 -1.20 -36.22
CA LEU A 227 -5.46 -0.68 -36.12
C LEU A 227 -5.35 0.80 -36.57
N THR A 228 -6.28 1.25 -37.43
CA THR A 228 -6.42 2.63 -37.88
C THR A 228 -6.88 3.56 -36.76
N GLN A 229 -7.82 3.15 -35.89
CA GLN A 229 -8.26 3.95 -34.75
C GLN A 229 -7.16 4.08 -33.67
N PHE A 230 -6.31 3.07 -33.56
CA PHE A 230 -5.12 3.11 -32.71
C PHE A 230 -4.11 4.15 -33.22
N LEU A 231 -3.76 4.08 -34.51
CA LEU A 231 -2.84 5.03 -35.14
C LEU A 231 -3.40 6.45 -35.13
N LEU A 232 -4.70 6.64 -35.38
CA LEU A 232 -5.35 7.96 -35.33
C LEU A 232 -5.37 8.59 -33.93
N ARG A 233 -5.50 7.79 -32.86
CA ARG A 233 -5.47 8.32 -31.48
C ARG A 233 -4.05 8.63 -31.02
N LEU A 234 -3.07 7.84 -31.46
CA LEU A 234 -1.66 8.09 -31.20
C LEU A 234 -1.18 9.33 -31.98
N TYR A 235 -1.55 9.43 -33.25
CA TYR A 235 -1.21 10.53 -34.14
C TYR A 235 -1.94 11.83 -33.79
N GLY A 236 -3.25 11.77 -33.45
CA GLY A 236 -4.02 12.94 -33.01
C GLY A 236 -3.46 13.60 -31.75
N ARG A 237 -3.01 12.80 -30.77
CA ARG A 237 -2.33 13.34 -29.57
C ARG A 237 -0.94 13.90 -29.85
N MET A 238 -0.24 13.39 -30.86
CA MET A 238 1.05 13.95 -31.31
C MET A 238 0.85 15.28 -32.05
N LEU A 239 -0.17 15.38 -32.89
CA LEU A 239 -0.50 16.61 -33.62
C LEU A 239 -0.97 17.72 -32.68
N ASP A 240 -1.79 17.41 -31.66
CA ASP A 240 -2.17 18.39 -30.64
C ASP A 240 -0.94 18.91 -29.88
N TYR A 241 0.03 18.03 -29.60
CA TYR A 241 1.30 18.41 -28.97
C TYR A 241 2.13 19.31 -29.88
N VAL A 242 2.22 18.99 -31.18
CA VAL A 242 2.96 19.76 -32.18
C VAL A 242 2.28 21.11 -32.48
N GLN A 243 0.94 21.19 -32.52
CA GLN A 243 0.21 22.45 -32.69
C GLN A 243 0.33 23.37 -31.47
N VAL A 244 0.36 22.81 -30.25
CA VAL A 244 0.63 23.57 -29.02
C VAL A 244 2.09 24.06 -28.97
N GLU A 245 3.04 23.26 -29.46
CA GLU A 245 4.46 23.66 -29.52
C GLU A 245 4.72 24.72 -30.62
N LEU A 246 4.07 24.60 -31.79
CA LEU A 246 4.14 25.56 -32.90
C LEU A 246 3.48 26.90 -32.56
N SER A 247 2.37 26.89 -31.82
CA SER A 247 1.72 28.11 -31.34
C SER A 247 2.51 28.81 -30.22
N ARG A 248 3.28 28.07 -29.41
CA ARG A 248 4.25 28.65 -28.46
C ARG A 248 5.47 29.29 -29.12
N HIS A 249 5.85 28.85 -30.31
CA HIS A 249 6.99 29.39 -31.07
C HIS A 249 6.60 30.46 -32.10
N GLY A 250 5.34 30.93 -32.08
CA GLY A 250 4.90 32.08 -32.89
C GLY A 250 4.94 31.85 -34.40
N VAL A 251 4.96 30.59 -34.87
CA VAL A 251 4.92 30.31 -36.31
C VAL A 251 3.46 30.31 -36.77
N HIS A 252 2.93 31.51 -37.01
CA HIS A 252 1.71 31.68 -37.78
C HIS A 252 1.99 31.28 -39.23
N HIS A 253 1.56 30.07 -39.62
CA HIS A 253 1.57 29.70 -41.03
C HIS A 253 0.49 30.50 -41.77
N ILE A 254 0.98 31.36 -42.65
CA ILE A 254 0.31 31.99 -43.78
C ILE A 254 -0.29 30.86 -44.63
N CYS A 255 -1.61 30.80 -44.74
CA CYS A 255 -2.30 30.14 -45.84
C CYS A 255 -2.61 31.20 -46.90
N PRO A 256 -2.42 30.94 -48.21
CA PRO A 256 -3.20 31.59 -49.24
C PRO A 256 -4.67 31.10 -49.23
#